data_AF-A0A819JT94-F1
#
_entry.id   AF-A0A819JT94-F1
#
_cell.length_a   1.000
_cell.length_b   1.000
_cell.length_c   1.000
_cell.angle_alpha   90.00
_cell.angle_beta   90.00
_cell.angle_gamma   90.00
#
_symmetry.space_group_name_H-M   'P 1'
#
loop_
_entity.id
_entity.type
_entity.pdbx_description
1 polymer ?
#
loop_
_entity_poly.entity_id
_entity_poly.type
_entity_poly.pdbx_seq_one_letter_code
_entity_poly.pdbx_strand_id
1 'polypeptide(L)'
;MLFEMILMKFNAYELTNVAPILGPICFSLFFLFVVLICMNMFITIISDSFRIVRRGTLHNVESFELSYEQFREKYSNPFEHFPDKIDQLLNAINRVSVIYK
;
A
#
# COMPACT_ATOMS: atom_id res chain seq x y z
N MET A 1 -17.32 31.39 15.30
CA MET A 1 -18.27 31.70 14.20
C MET A 1 -18.03 30.86 12.94
N LEU A 2 -16.90 30.96 12.23
CA LEU A 2 -16.70 30.23 10.96
C LEU A 2 -16.63 28.70 11.13
N PHE A 3 -16.03 28.22 12.23
CA PHE A 3 -15.97 26.79 12.56
C PHE A 3 -17.33 26.17 12.90
N GLU A 4 -18.21 26.91 13.59
CA GLU A 4 -19.57 26.43 13.89
C GLU A 4 -20.43 26.34 12.63
N MET A 5 -20.20 27.22 11.66
CA MET A 5 -20.85 27.17 10.35
C MET A 5 -20.41 25.94 9.55
N ILE A 6 -19.12 25.56 9.61
CA ILE A 6 -18.59 24.32 9.03
C ILE A 6 -19.17 23.08 9.74
N LEU A 7 -19.34 23.13 11.06
CA LEU A 7 -20.00 22.08 11.84
C LEU A 7 -21.53 22.10 11.72
N MET A 8 -22.09 22.98 10.87
CA MET A 8 -23.53 23.13 10.64
C MET A 8 -24.34 23.45 11.92
N LYS A 9 -23.67 24.00 12.95
CA LYS A 9 -24.27 24.42 14.23
C LYS A 9 -24.81 25.85 14.18
N PHE A 10 -25.52 26.21 13.11
CA PHE A 10 -26.06 27.56 12.94
C PHE A 10 -27.60 27.56 12.93
N ASN A 11 -28.19 28.63 13.44
CA ASN A 11 -29.64 28.79 13.50
C ASN A 11 -30.17 29.28 12.13
N ALA A 12 -30.49 28.34 11.24
CA ALA A 12 -31.03 28.66 9.91
C ALA A 12 -32.35 29.45 9.96
N TYR A 13 -33.11 29.28 11.05
CA TYR A 13 -34.40 29.93 11.22
C TYR A 13 -34.24 31.45 11.38
N GLU A 14 -33.30 31.90 12.20
CA GLU A 14 -33.00 33.33 12.36
C GLU A 14 -32.44 33.95 11.08
N LEU A 15 -31.57 33.23 10.37
CA LEU A 15 -30.99 33.71 9.12
C LEU A 15 -32.05 33.92 8.02
N THR A 16 -33.00 33.00 7.91
CA THR A 16 -34.10 33.08 6.93
C THR A 16 -35.10 34.16 7.30
N ASN A 17 -35.27 34.44 8.60
CA ASN A 17 -36.20 35.46 9.08
C ASN A 17 -35.72 36.89 8.77
N VAL A 18 -34.40 37.12 8.77
CA VAL A 18 -33.80 38.44 8.43
C VAL A 18 -33.72 38.66 6.92
N ALA A 19 -33.39 37.63 6.14
CA ALA A 19 -33.31 37.70 4.68
C ALA A 19 -33.97 36.47 4.03
N PRO A 20 -35.29 36.51 3.74
CA PRO A 20 -36.07 35.35 3.32
C PRO A 20 -35.61 34.67 2.04
N ILE A 21 -35.05 35.45 1.11
CA ILE A 21 -34.60 34.95 -0.20
C ILE A 21 -33.09 34.66 -0.17
N LEU A 22 -32.30 35.57 0.41
CA LEU A 22 -30.83 35.47 0.36
C LEU A 22 -30.29 34.43 1.35
N GLY A 23 -30.95 34.23 2.48
CA GLY A 23 -30.57 33.25 3.51
C GLY A 23 -30.53 31.81 2.96
N PRO A 24 -31.63 31.29 2.40
CA PRO A 24 -31.68 29.95 1.83
C PRO A 24 -30.69 29.75 0.66
N ILE A 25 -30.51 30.77 -0.18
CA ILE A 25 -29.58 30.72 -1.32
C ILE A 25 -28.14 30.60 -0.84
N CYS A 26 -27.71 31.49 0.07
CA CYS A 26 -26.36 31.42 0.67
C CYS A 26 -26.14 30.11 1.41
N PHE A 27 -27.14 29.61 2.14
CA PHE A 27 -27.04 28.34 2.84
C PHE A 27 -26.90 27.15 1.88
N SER A 28 -27.71 27.10 0.83
CA SER A 28 -27.64 26.05 -0.19
C SER A 28 -26.30 26.05 -0.92
N LEU A 29 -25.78 27.23 -1.27
CA LEU A 29 -24.45 27.38 -1.86
C LEU A 29 -23.36 26.90 -0.91
N PHE A 30 -23.41 27.31 0.36
CA PHE A 30 -22.45 26.88 1.37
C PHE A 30 -22.46 25.36 1.54
N PHE A 31 -23.64 24.74 1.63
CA PHE A 31 -23.77 23.29 1.74
C PHE A 31 -23.20 22.59 0.49
N LEU A 32 -23.53 23.08 -0.70
CA LEU A 32 -23.04 22.50 -1.95
C LEU A 32 -21.51 22.61 -2.07
N PHE A 33 -20.93 23.78 -1.83
CA PHE A 33 -19.48 23.96 -1.98
C PHE A 33 -18.69 23.30 -0.85
N VAL A 34 -19.06 23.53 0.42
CA VAL A 34 -18.24 23.09 1.55
C VAL A 34 -18.52 21.63 1.88
N VAL A 35 -19.79 21.24 1.97
CA VAL A 35 -20.13 19.87 2.39
C VAL A 35 -20.00 18.90 1.22
N LEU A 36 -20.47 19.25 0.01
CA LEU A 36 -20.35 18.33 -1.12
C LEU A 36 -18.97 18.42 -1.79
N ILE A 37 -18.53 19.60 -2.22
CA ILE A 37 -17.29 19.69 -3.02
C ILE A 37 -16.05 19.50 -2.14
N CYS A 38 -15.91 20.27 -1.05
CA CYS A 38 -14.71 20.17 -0.22
C CYS A 38 -14.58 18.79 0.45
N MET A 39 -15.64 18.24 1.06
CA MET A 39 -15.53 16.92 1.70
C MET A 39 -15.24 15.81 0.69
N ASN A 40 -15.88 15.80 -0.49
CA ASN A 40 -15.59 14.78 -1.50
C ASN A 40 -14.15 14.90 -2.02
N MET A 41 -13.62 16.11 -2.17
CA MET A 41 -12.23 16.33 -2.54
C MET A 41 -11.28 15.83 -1.46
N PHE A 42 -11.54 16.14 -0.19
CA PHE A 42 -10.75 15.63 0.94
C PHE A 42 -10.76 14.09 0.98
N ILE A 43 -11.93 13.46 0.88
CA ILE A 43 -12.05 11.99 0.85
C ILE A 43 -11.25 11.41 -0.31
N THR A 44 -11.31 12.03 -1.49
CA THR A 44 -10.57 11.59 -2.67
C THR A 44 -9.06 11.64 -2.45
N ILE A 45 -8.55 12.75 -1.90
CA ILE A 45 -7.11 12.91 -1.61
C ILE A 45 -6.64 11.87 -0.59
N ILE A 46 -7.41 11.67 0.48
CA ILE A 46 -7.08 10.69 1.52
C ILE A 46 -7.09 9.28 0.93
N SER A 47 -8.12 8.93 0.16
CA SER A 47 -8.25 7.64 -0.51
C SER A 47 -7.10 7.38 -1.46
N ASP A 48 -6.71 8.37 -2.27
CA ASP A 48 -5.60 8.23 -3.20
C ASP A 48 -4.25 8.08 -2.46
N SER A 49 -4.05 8.84 -1.39
CA SER A 49 -2.88 8.72 -0.52
C SER A 49 -2.75 7.30 0.05
N PHE A 50 -3.84 6.72 0.55
CA PHE A 50 -3.86 5.33 1.01
C PHE A 50 -3.60 4.33 -0.12
N ARG A 51 -4.14 4.57 -1.32
CA ARG A 51 -3.88 3.72 -2.49
C ARG A 51 -2.41 3.75 -2.91
N ILE A 52 -1.76 4.91 -2.87
CA ILE A 52 -0.33 5.06 -3.19
C ILE A 52 0.52 4.22 -2.25
N VAL A 53 0.31 4.36 -0.93
CA VAL A 53 1.06 3.59 0.07
C VAL A 53 0.82 2.09 -0.13
N ARG A 54 -0.44 1.67 -0.32
CA ARG A 54 -0.78 0.26 -0.53
C ARG A 54 -0.16 -0.33 -1.80
N ARG A 55 -0.12 0.42 -2.91
CA ARG A 55 0.54 -0.02 -4.15
C ARG A 55 2.05 -0.16 -3.95
N GLY A 56 2.67 0.78 -3.24
CA GLY A 56 4.10 0.68 -2.90
C GLY A 56 4.42 -0.58 -2.11
N THR A 57 3.59 -0.91 -1.10
CA THR A 57 3.74 -2.17 -0.35
C THR A 57 3.56 -3.40 -1.23
N LEU A 58 2.51 -3.43 -2.07
CA LEU A 58 2.23 -4.59 -2.92
C LEU A 58 3.35 -4.84 -3.95
N HIS A 59 3.83 -3.79 -4.60
CA HIS A 59 4.95 -3.87 -5.54
C HIS A 59 6.22 -4.41 -4.87
N ASN A 60 6.52 -3.98 -3.64
CA ASN A 60 7.68 -4.48 -2.89
C ASN A 60 7.54 -5.96 -2.49
N VAL A 61 6.32 -6.43 -2.19
CA VAL A 61 6.07 -7.84 -1.89
C VAL A 61 6.23 -8.70 -3.16
N GLU A 62 5.63 -8.30 -4.27
CA GLU A 62 5.72 -9.03 -5.54
C GLU A 62 7.18 -9.13 -6.04
N SER A 63 7.93 -8.03 -5.95
CA SER A 63 9.36 -8.04 -6.32
C SER A 63 10.22 -8.87 -5.37
N PHE A 64 9.83 -9.00 -4.09
CA PHE A 64 10.48 -9.91 -3.16
C PHE A 64 10.14 -11.38 -3.46
N GLU A 65 8.89 -11.70 -3.76
CA GLU A 65 8.46 -13.05 -4.14
C GLU A 65 9.15 -13.53 -5.43
N LEU A 66 9.22 -12.67 -6.45
CA LEU A 66 9.96 -12.97 -7.69
C LEU A 66 11.44 -13.23 -7.43
N SER A 67 12.07 -12.44 -6.55
CA SER A 67 13.46 -12.66 -6.14
C SER A 67 13.63 -14.00 -5.42
N TYR A 68 12.74 -14.32 -4.47
CA TYR A 68 12.78 -15.57 -3.73
C TYR A 68 12.62 -16.80 -4.62
N GLU A 69 11.68 -16.78 -5.56
CA GLU A 69 11.49 -17.88 -6.53
C GLU A 69 12.73 -18.07 -7.41
N GLN A 70 13.38 -16.99 -7.87
CA GLN A 70 14.65 -17.06 -8.60
C GLN A 70 15.79 -17.66 -7.76
N PHE A 71 15.89 -17.27 -6.49
CA PHE A 71 16.85 -17.87 -5.56
C PHE A 71 16.54 -19.36 -5.36
N ARG A 72 15.28 -19.72 -5.18
CA ARG A 72 14.87 -21.11 -5.01
C ARG A 72 15.24 -21.94 -6.22
N GLU A 73 14.92 -21.52 -7.43
CA GLU A 73 15.28 -22.25 -8.65
C GLU A 73 16.80 -22.43 -8.78
N LYS A 74 17.57 -21.35 -8.53
CA LYS A 74 19.03 -21.35 -8.65
C LYS A 74 19.72 -22.23 -7.61
N TYR A 75 19.17 -22.34 -6.40
CA TYR A 75 19.75 -23.10 -5.29
C TYR A 75 19.05 -24.43 -5.00
N SER A 76 17.92 -24.75 -5.64
CA SER A 76 17.30 -26.09 -5.55
C SER A 76 18.17 -27.17 -6.23
N ASN A 77 18.89 -26.81 -7.29
CA ASN A 77 19.79 -27.72 -8.04
C ASN A 77 21.07 -28.19 -7.31
N PRO A 78 21.81 -27.36 -6.54
CA PRO A 78 23.02 -27.82 -5.84
C PRO A 78 22.77 -28.80 -4.68
N PHE A 79 21.56 -28.86 -4.12
CA PHE A 79 21.22 -29.86 -3.10
C PHE A 79 20.92 -31.25 -3.69
N GLU A 80 20.41 -31.33 -4.93
CA GLU A 80 20.14 -32.61 -5.58
C GLU A 80 21.42 -33.34 -6.00
N HIS A 81 22.45 -32.61 -6.44
CA HIS A 81 23.77 -33.17 -6.80
C HIS A 81 24.79 -33.15 -5.64
N PHE A 82 24.40 -32.66 -4.47
CA PHE A 82 25.27 -32.66 -3.29
C PHE A 82 25.77 -34.07 -2.93
N PRO A 83 24.94 -35.13 -2.94
CA PRO A 83 25.40 -36.50 -2.69
C PRO A 83 26.45 -36.95 -3.71
N ASP A 84 26.23 -36.69 -5.00
CA ASP A 84 27.15 -37.08 -6.07
C ASP A 84 28.51 -36.39 -5.95
N LYS A 85 28.53 -35.13 -5.50
CA LYS A 85 29.78 -34.38 -5.23
C LYS A 85 30.54 -34.97 -4.04
N ILE A 86 29.85 -35.44 -3.01
CA ILE A 86 30.47 -36.12 -1.86
C ILE A 86 31.06 -37.47 -2.29
N ASP A 87 30.34 -38.23 -3.12
CA ASP A 87 30.81 -39.52 -3.64
C ASP A 87 32.05 -39.35 -4.54
N GLN A 88 32.06 -38.31 -5.38
CA GLN A 88 33.24 -37.95 -6.18
C GLN A 88 34.44 -37.60 -5.31
N LEU A 89 34.24 -36.84 -4.23
CA LEU A 89 35.29 -36.48 -3.28
C LEU A 89 35.83 -37.71 -2.55
N LEU A 90 34.97 -38.59 -2.06
CA LEU A 90 35.35 -39.81 -1.35
C LEU A 90 36.15 -40.76 -2.26
N ASN A 91 35.74 -40.89 -3.52
CA ASN A 91 36.45 -41.69 -4.51
C ASN A 91 37.83 -41.11 -4.86
N ALA A 92 37.93 -39.79 -4.98
CA ALA A 92 39.22 -39.11 -5.18
C ALA A 92 40.17 -39.32 -3.99
N ILE A 93 39.65 -39.23 -2.76
CA ILE A 93 40.43 -39.46 -1.53
C ILE A 93 40.91 -40.91 -1.45
N ASN A 94 40.03 -41.89 -1.70
CA ASN A 94 40.41 -43.30 -1.70
C ASN A 94 41.47 -43.62 -2.75
N ARG A 95 41.41 -42.99 -3.93
CA ARG A 95 42.46 -43.14 -4.96
C ARG A 95 43.82 -42.65 -4.47
N VAL A 96 43.87 -41.53 -3.77
CA VAL A 96 45.14 -41.00 -3.22
C VAL A 96 45.64 -41.84 -2.06
N SER A 97 44.73 -42.38 -1.21
CA SER A 97 45.13 -43.23 -0.08
C SER A 97 45.67 -44.60 -0.53
N VAL A 98 45.20 -45.13 -1.66
CA VAL A 98 45.71 -46.39 -2.24
C VAL A 98 47.11 -46.24 -2.82
N ILE A 99 47.53 -45.04 -3.22
CA ILE A 99 48.88 -44.78 -3.74
C ILE A 99 49.94 -44.78 -2.62
N TYR A 100 49.54 -44.63 -1.35
CA TYR A 100 50.42 -44.56 -0.18
C TYR A 100 50.57 -45.88 0.61
N LYS A 101 50.16 -47.02 0.04
CA LYS A 101 50.34 -48.36 0.63
C LYS A 101 51.09 -49.28 -0.33
#